data_AF-A0A3B0WZ27-F1
#
_entry.id   AF-A0A3B0WZ27-F1
#
_cell.length_a   1.000
_cell.length_b   1.000
_cell.length_c   1.000
_cell.angle_alpha   90.00
_cell.angle_beta   90.00
_cell.angle_gamma   90.00
#
_symmetry.space_group_name_H-M   'P 1'
#
loop_
_entity.id
_entity.type
_entity.pdbx_description
1 polymer ?
#
loop_
_entity_poly.entity_id
_entity_poly.type
_entity_poly.pdbx_seq_one_letter_code
_entity_poly.pdbx_strand_id
1 'polypeptide(L)'
;MKNIIWLTLRFPYPPHSGTDIRIFNLLKRVSHQYHIHLISFAWPDTTKTHIKHMNPYCKTINIIQHPFKFSIAMWLANFFISKPYKISQFSNHQMQKKIQMVANNYPIDLVLVDHLFLFNYTKISPLKRTPTIITAHNVESDMIKRYFDSGNFAGKIYGWSQYKKLKVYEKYVFNAVTRIVSVSEEDKERII
;
A
#
# COMPACT_ATOMS: atom_id res chain seq x y z
N MET A 1 3.75 -16.00 19.81
CA MET A 1 2.84 -15.40 18.80
C MET A 1 3.63 -15.14 17.53
N LYS A 2 3.03 -15.31 16.35
CA LYS A 2 3.68 -15.05 15.04
C LYS A 2 3.87 -13.55 14.80
N ASN A 3 4.89 -13.14 14.05
CA ASN A 3 5.15 -11.74 13.72
C ASN A 3 4.67 -11.42 12.31
N ILE A 4 3.95 -10.31 12.17
CA ILE A 4 3.46 -9.82 10.89
C ILE A 4 4.00 -8.42 10.63
N ILE A 5 4.45 -8.17 9.40
CA ILE A 5 4.65 -6.79 8.94
C ILE A 5 3.34 -6.34 8.30
N TRP A 6 2.83 -5.19 8.73
CA TRP A 6 1.64 -4.59 8.15
C TRP A 6 2.02 -3.28 7.46
N LEU A 7 1.88 -3.25 6.14
CA LEU A 7 2.16 -2.08 5.30
C LEU A 7 0.86 -1.35 4.98
N THR A 8 0.79 -0.06 5.34
CA THR A 8 -0.41 0.76 5.10
C THR A 8 -0.06 2.04 4.33
N LEU A 9 -0.90 2.40 3.35
CA LEU A 9 -0.65 3.57 2.49
C LEU A 9 -0.83 4.89 3.25
N ARG A 10 -1.66 4.87 4.30
CA ARG A 10 -1.91 5.97 5.23
C ARG A 10 -1.94 5.40 6.64
N PHE A 11 -1.46 6.19 7.60
CA PHE A 11 -1.49 5.82 9.01
C PHE A 11 -2.95 5.71 9.47
N PRO A 12 -3.37 4.56 10.02
CA PRO A 12 -4.79 4.22 10.13
C PRO A 12 -5.50 4.90 11.31
N TYR A 13 -4.83 5.80 12.05
CA TYR A 13 -5.40 6.48 13.21
C TYR A 13 -5.06 7.98 13.26
N PRO A 14 -6.02 8.87 13.58
CA PRO A 14 -7.43 8.58 13.76
C PRO A 14 -8.09 8.18 12.43
N PRO A 15 -9.10 7.28 12.46
CA PRO A 15 -9.72 6.82 11.24
C PRO A 15 -10.64 7.90 10.66
N HIS A 16 -10.35 8.35 9.44
CA HIS A 16 -11.12 9.41 8.76
C HIS A 16 -11.87 8.90 7.52
N SER A 17 -11.47 7.74 6.99
CA SER A 17 -12.09 7.12 5.81
C SER A 17 -12.56 5.70 6.11
N GLY A 18 -13.43 5.14 5.27
CA GLY A 18 -13.85 3.74 5.38
C GLY A 18 -12.67 2.76 5.37
N THR A 19 -11.63 3.06 4.58
CA THR A 19 -10.38 2.29 4.57
C THR A 19 -9.67 2.35 5.93
N ASP A 20 -9.52 3.53 6.53
CA ASP A 20 -8.84 3.67 7.82
C ASP A 20 -9.63 2.97 8.94
N ILE A 21 -10.97 3.11 8.95
CA ILE A 21 -11.85 2.44 9.90
C ILE A 21 -11.67 0.91 9.82
N ARG A 22 -11.64 0.35 8.61
CA ARG A 22 -11.43 -1.08 8.41
C ARG A 22 -10.07 -1.52 8.91
N ILE A 23 -9.00 -0.84 8.48
CA ILE A 23 -7.61 -1.19 8.85
C ILE A 23 -7.46 -1.12 10.37
N PHE A 24 -7.90 -0.05 11.01
CA PHE A 24 -7.80 0.12 12.45
C PHE A 24 -8.52 -0.99 13.22
N ASN A 25 -9.76 -1.31 12.87
CA ASN A 25 -10.53 -2.35 13.55
C ASN A 25 -9.96 -3.76 13.32
N LEU A 26 -9.46 -4.05 12.11
CA LEU A 26 -8.77 -5.30 11.83
C LEU A 26 -7.48 -5.40 12.64
N LEU A 27 -6.70 -4.32 12.71
CA LEU A 27 -5.46 -4.28 13.46
C LEU A 27 -5.71 -4.58 14.95
N LYS A 28 -6.74 -3.98 15.56
CA LYS A 28 -7.13 -4.29 16.95
C LYS A 28 -7.47 -5.77 17.15
N ARG A 29 -8.20 -6.39 16.22
CA ARG A 29 -8.58 -7.80 16.32
C ARG A 29 -7.38 -8.73 16.15
N VAL A 30 -6.54 -8.44 15.15
CA VAL A 30 -5.35 -9.23 14.81
C VAL A 30 -4.29 -9.12 15.91
N SER A 31 -4.19 -7.98 16.60
CA SER A 31 -3.18 -7.78 17.65
C SER A 31 -3.33 -8.71 18.85
N HIS A 32 -4.51 -9.32 19.05
CA HIS A 32 -4.72 -10.32 20.10
C HIS A 32 -4.00 -11.66 19.82
N GLN A 33 -3.67 -11.95 18.56
CA GLN A 33 -3.08 -13.25 18.16
C GLN A 33 -1.67 -13.11 17.55
N TYR A 34 -1.34 -11.92 17.01
CA TYR A 34 -0.11 -11.67 16.27
C TYR A 34 0.65 -10.46 16.81
N HIS A 35 1.96 -10.49 16.69
CA HIS A 35 2.80 -9.33 16.90
C HIS A 35 2.83 -8.48 15.63
N ILE A 36 2.20 -7.31 15.67
CA ILE A 36 2.08 -6.43 14.51
C ILE A 36 3.27 -5.45 14.49
N HIS A 37 4.03 -5.49 13.40
CA HIS A 37 5.02 -4.49 13.05
C HIS A 37 4.43 -3.57 11.98
N LEU A 38 3.81 -2.47 12.41
CA LEU A 38 3.18 -1.50 11.53
C LEU A 38 4.23 -0.60 10.88
N ILE A 39 4.17 -0.49 9.55
CA ILE A 39 5.02 0.40 8.77
C ILE A 39 4.12 1.17 7.81
N SER A 40 4.02 2.49 8.02
CA SER A 40 3.01 3.31 7.34
C SER A 40 3.58 4.62 6.83
N PHE A 41 3.04 5.10 5.71
CA PHE A 41 3.14 6.52 5.43
C PHE A 41 2.22 7.32 6.37
N ALA A 42 2.64 8.54 6.70
CA ALA A 42 1.87 9.48 7.49
C ALA A 42 1.78 10.83 6.78
N TRP A 43 0.63 11.47 6.95
CA TRP A 43 0.38 12.84 6.51
C TRP A 43 0.84 13.81 7.61
N PRO A 44 0.99 15.11 7.29
CA PRO A 44 1.47 16.12 8.24
C PRO A 44 0.60 16.26 9.51
N ASP A 45 -0.66 15.84 9.43
CA ASP A 45 -1.64 15.80 10.52
C ASP A 45 -1.43 14.63 11.50
N THR A 46 -0.53 13.69 11.21
CA THR A 46 -0.26 12.55 12.08
C THR A 46 0.63 12.96 13.26
N THR A 47 0.04 13.03 14.46
CA THR A 47 0.70 13.51 15.67
C THR A 47 1.33 12.37 16.50
N LYS A 48 2.26 12.71 17.41
CA LYS A 48 2.83 11.73 18.37
C LYS A 48 1.75 11.08 19.25
N THR A 49 0.68 11.79 19.57
CA THR A 49 -0.47 11.26 20.32
C THR A 49 -1.21 10.19 19.53
N HIS A 50 -1.39 10.38 18.22
CA HIS A 50 -1.98 9.36 17.34
C HIS A 50 -1.12 8.08 17.31
N ILE A 51 0.21 8.23 17.27
CA ILE A 51 1.15 7.10 17.31
C ILE A 51 1.04 6.35 18.64
N LYS A 52 1.06 7.08 19.76
CA LYS A 52 0.94 6.49 21.11
C LYS A 52 -0.35 5.70 21.27
N HIS A 53 -1.45 6.14 20.67
CA HIS A 53 -2.73 5.42 20.71
C HIS A 53 -2.65 4.02 20.09
N MET A 54 -1.75 3.82 19.12
CA MET A 54 -1.58 2.54 18.43
C MET A 54 -0.64 1.56 19.15
N ASN A 55 0.10 2.02 20.17
CA ASN A 55 1.07 1.19 20.91
C ASN A 55 0.47 -0.10 21.50
N PRO A 56 -0.76 -0.12 22.05
CA PRO A 56 -1.33 -1.35 22.59
C PRO A 56 -1.54 -2.45 21.55
N TYR A 57 -1.60 -2.10 20.27
CA TYR A 57 -1.93 -3.04 19.18
C TYR A 57 -0.72 -3.40 18.31
N CYS A 58 0.37 -2.62 18.39
CA CYS A 58 1.56 -2.80 17.56
C CYS A 58 2.80 -3.03 18.41
N LYS A 59 3.56 -4.08 18.10
CA LYS A 59 4.87 -4.34 18.71
C LYS A 59 5.90 -3.29 18.30
N THR A 60 5.87 -2.86 17.04
CA THR A 60 6.65 -1.70 16.57
C THR A 60 5.82 -0.87 15.61
N ILE A 61 6.02 0.45 15.65
CA ILE A 61 5.40 1.40 14.71
C ILE A 61 6.51 2.19 14.04
N ASN A 62 6.57 2.12 12.71
CA ASN A 62 7.51 2.89 11.90
C ASN A 62 6.72 3.79 10.96
N ILE A 63 6.95 5.10 11.08
CA ILE A 63 6.25 6.10 10.28
C ILE A 63 7.21 6.78 9.34
N ILE A 64 6.78 6.86 8.08
CA ILE A 64 7.50 7.52 7.00
C ILE A 64 6.64 8.69 6.56
N GLN A 65 7.23 9.87 6.44
CA GLN A 65 6.48 11.00 5.86
C GLN A 65 6.10 10.67 4.42
N HIS A 66 4.83 10.87 4.10
CA HIS A 66 4.33 10.64 2.75
C HIS A 66 5.15 11.48 1.75
N PRO A 67 5.64 10.90 0.65
CA PRO A 67 6.38 11.66 -0.35
C PRO A 67 5.42 12.60 -1.10
N PHE A 68 5.25 13.84 -0.63
CA PHE A 68 4.52 14.90 -1.34
C PHE A 68 5.29 15.44 -2.54
N LYS A 69 5.83 14.56 -3.39
CA LYS A 69 6.60 14.95 -4.56
C LYS A 69 5.82 14.65 -5.82
N PHE A 70 4.81 15.48 -6.10
CA PHE A 70 4.36 15.62 -7.47
C PHE A 70 5.44 16.35 -8.25
N SER A 71 5.93 15.73 -9.31
CA SER A 71 6.91 16.32 -10.21
C SER A 71 6.35 16.20 -11.61
N ILE A 72 6.10 17.34 -12.25
CA ILE A 72 5.64 17.43 -13.64
C ILE A 72 6.64 16.72 -14.57
N ALA A 73 7.94 16.88 -14.31
CA ALA A 73 8.99 16.17 -15.05
C ALA A 73 8.87 14.65 -14.89
N MET A 74 8.67 14.14 -13.67
CA MET A 74 8.45 12.70 -13.47
C MET A 74 7.13 12.23 -14.07
N TRP A 75 6.09 13.05 -14.05
CA TRP A 75 4.78 12.74 -14.62
C TRP A 75 4.88 12.61 -16.14
N LEU A 76 5.53 13.57 -16.81
CA LEU A 76 5.81 13.52 -18.25
C LEU A 76 6.75 12.35 -18.61
N ALA A 77 7.86 12.19 -17.89
CA ALA A 77 8.81 11.09 -18.11
C ALA A 77 8.15 9.72 -17.89
N ASN A 78 7.19 9.60 -16.97
CA ASN A 78 6.49 8.35 -16.72
C ASN A 78 5.69 7.87 -17.92
N PHE A 79 5.37 8.73 -18.89
CA PHE A 79 4.76 8.29 -20.14
C PHE A 79 5.61 7.22 -20.85
N PHE A 80 6.94 7.34 -20.80
CA PHE A 80 7.89 6.40 -21.41
C PHE A 80 8.33 5.25 -20.49
N ILE A 81 7.96 5.29 -19.21
CA ILE A 81 8.32 4.26 -18.23
C ILE A 81 7.20 3.22 -18.16
N SER A 82 7.54 1.93 -18.16
CA SER A 82 6.56 0.83 -18.08
C SER A 82 5.83 0.76 -16.73
N LYS A 83 6.49 1.18 -15.64
CA LYS A 83 5.94 1.22 -14.29
C LYS A 83 4.90 2.35 -14.15
N PRO A 84 3.69 2.10 -13.61
CA PRO A 84 2.70 3.15 -13.41
C PRO A 84 3.20 4.26 -12.50
N TYR A 85 2.78 5.50 -12.75
CA TYR A 85 3.22 6.68 -12.02
C TYR A 85 2.96 6.56 -10.52
N LYS A 86 1.77 6.08 -10.13
CA LYS A 86 1.39 5.87 -8.71
C LYS A 86 2.38 4.96 -7.99
N ILE A 87 2.82 3.86 -8.61
CA ILE A 87 3.79 2.96 -7.98
C ILE A 87 5.14 3.64 -7.78
N SER A 88 5.52 4.54 -8.69
CA SER A 88 6.74 5.33 -8.58
C SER A 88 6.62 6.42 -7.51
N GLN A 89 5.44 7.03 -7.38
CA GLN A 89 5.13 8.04 -6.36
C GLN A 89 5.30 7.50 -4.94
N PHE A 90 4.90 6.25 -4.70
CA PHE A 90 5.02 5.60 -3.38
C PHE A 90 6.38 4.92 -3.13
N SER A 91 7.34 5.03 -4.05
CA SER A 91 8.69 4.49 -3.86
C SER A 91 9.50 5.41 -2.94
N ASN A 92 9.85 4.92 -1.75
CA ASN A 92 10.52 5.70 -0.71
C ASN A 92 11.61 4.86 -0.04
N HIS A 93 12.85 5.34 -0.10
CA HIS A 93 14.01 4.62 0.45
C HIS A 93 13.96 4.48 1.98
N GLN A 94 13.37 5.43 2.71
CA GLN A 94 13.19 5.30 4.16
C GLN A 94 12.22 4.17 4.51
N MET A 95 11.14 4.01 3.73
CA MET A 95 10.21 2.88 3.86
C MET A 95 10.96 1.55 3.67
N GLN A 96 11.77 1.44 2.62
CA GLN A 96 12.60 0.24 2.37
C GLN A 96 13.53 -0.07 3.55
N LYS A 97 14.25 0.95 4.05
CA LYS A 97 15.17 0.80 5.19
C LYS A 97 14.44 0.34 6.46
N LYS A 98 13.26 0.90 6.76
CA LYS A 98 12.49 0.50 7.95
C LYS A 98 11.97 -0.93 7.84
N ILE A 99 11.54 -1.34 6.65
CA ILE A 99 11.13 -2.72 6.38
C ILE A 99 12.29 -3.69 6.59
N GLN A 100 13.46 -3.40 6.00
CA GLN A 100 14.66 -4.23 6.18
C GLN A 100 15.08 -4.31 7.65
N MET A 101 15.11 -3.17 8.35
CA MET A 101 15.44 -3.11 9.78
C MET A 101 14.51 -4.02 10.61
N VAL A 102 13.19 -3.93 10.42
CA VAL A 102 12.23 -4.77 11.14
C VAL A 102 12.41 -6.25 10.77
N ALA A 103 12.52 -6.54 9.48
CA ALA A 103 12.60 -7.92 8.99
C ALA A 103 13.94 -8.61 9.32
N ASN A 104 15.00 -7.85 9.60
CA ASN A 104 16.26 -8.38 10.12
C ASN A 104 16.23 -8.60 11.64
N ASN A 105 15.42 -7.83 12.37
CA ASN A 105 15.34 -7.91 13.83
C ASN A 105 14.30 -8.93 14.32
N TYR A 106 13.33 -9.30 13.48
CA TYR A 106 12.24 -10.20 13.84
C TYR A 106 11.99 -11.25 12.75
N PRO A 107 11.70 -12.51 13.11
CA PRO A 107 11.29 -13.50 12.13
C PRO A 107 9.87 -13.19 11.65
N ILE A 108 9.73 -12.77 10.39
CA ILE A 108 8.44 -12.34 9.82
C ILE A 108 7.75 -13.54 9.16
N ASP A 109 6.59 -13.91 9.70
CA ASP A 109 5.78 -15.03 9.21
C ASP A 109 4.86 -14.64 8.06
N LEU A 110 4.45 -13.37 8.01
CA LEU A 110 3.45 -12.85 7.07
C LEU A 110 3.65 -11.37 6.78
N VAL A 111 3.43 -10.95 5.54
CA VAL A 111 3.31 -9.55 5.16
C VAL A 111 1.87 -9.24 4.77
N LEU A 112 1.24 -8.34 5.50
CA LEU A 112 -0.06 -7.75 5.14
C LEU A 112 0.18 -6.43 4.41
N VAL A 113 -0.44 -6.28 3.25
CA VAL A 113 -0.30 -5.09 2.41
C VAL A 113 -1.68 -4.49 2.16
N ASP A 114 -1.98 -3.37 2.80
CA ASP A 114 -3.17 -2.60 2.47
C ASP A 114 -2.81 -1.60 1.37
N HIS A 115 -3.20 -1.95 0.14
CA HIS A 115 -3.02 -1.23 -1.13
C HIS A 115 -1.84 -1.71 -2.00
N LEU A 116 -2.16 -2.01 -3.27
CA LEU A 116 -1.21 -2.54 -4.26
C LEU A 116 0.00 -1.66 -4.58
N PHE A 117 -0.07 -0.36 -4.28
CA PHE A 117 1.05 0.57 -4.46
C PHE A 117 2.24 0.22 -3.56
N LEU A 118 2.01 -0.50 -2.47
CA LEU A 118 3.03 -0.95 -1.52
C LEU A 118 3.60 -2.33 -1.85
N PHE A 119 3.04 -3.06 -2.82
CA PHE A 119 3.42 -4.44 -3.10
C PHE A 119 4.93 -4.63 -3.36
N ASN A 120 5.59 -3.69 -4.04
CA ASN A 120 7.02 -3.80 -4.34
C ASN A 120 7.90 -3.90 -3.09
N TYR A 121 7.44 -3.38 -1.95
CA TYR A 121 8.16 -3.50 -0.69
C TYR A 121 8.26 -4.94 -0.17
N THR A 122 7.36 -5.82 -0.60
CA THR A 122 7.38 -7.26 -0.25
C THR A 122 8.49 -8.02 -0.97
N LYS A 123 9.03 -7.47 -2.06
CA LYS A 123 10.07 -8.11 -2.88
C LYS A 123 11.49 -7.79 -2.40
N ILE A 124 11.61 -7.03 -1.32
CA ILE A 124 12.88 -6.62 -0.72
C ILE A 124 13.38 -7.75 0.20
N SER A 125 14.69 -8.01 0.22
CA SER A 125 15.29 -8.94 1.18
C SER A 125 15.17 -8.40 2.63
N PRO A 126 14.84 -9.22 3.64
CA PRO A 126 14.64 -10.68 3.60
C PRO A 126 13.20 -11.14 3.29
N LEU A 127 12.26 -10.24 3.00
CA LEU A 127 10.83 -10.55 2.80
C LEU A 127 10.48 -11.26 1.49
N LYS A 128 11.41 -11.36 0.53
CA LYS A 128 11.14 -11.87 -0.83
C LYS A 128 10.44 -13.23 -0.88
N ARG A 129 10.61 -14.07 0.15
CA ARG A 129 9.99 -15.41 0.28
C ARG A 129 8.88 -15.48 1.32
N THR A 130 8.60 -14.39 2.02
CA THR A 130 7.56 -14.36 3.06
C THR A 130 6.17 -14.36 2.43
N PRO A 131 5.24 -15.22 2.92
CA PRO A 131 3.85 -15.18 2.47
C PRO A 131 3.28 -13.77 2.55
N THR A 132 2.57 -13.37 1.50
CA THR A 132 2.04 -12.00 1.37
C THR A 132 0.54 -12.05 1.13
N ILE A 133 -0.23 -11.31 1.92
CA ILE A 133 -1.65 -11.07 1.69
C ILE A 133 -1.82 -9.60 1.34
N ILE A 134 -2.54 -9.35 0.25
CA ILE A 134 -2.86 -7.99 -0.17
C ILE A 134 -4.34 -7.72 -0.04
N THR A 135 -4.70 -6.56 0.54
CA THR A 135 -6.05 -6.03 0.42
C THR A 135 -6.14 -5.20 -0.86
N ALA A 136 -7.07 -5.58 -1.74
CA ALA A 136 -7.53 -4.73 -2.82
C ALA A 136 -8.73 -3.91 -2.32
N HIS A 137 -8.53 -2.61 -2.11
CA HIS A 137 -9.59 -1.71 -1.65
C HIS A 137 -10.50 -1.23 -2.79
N ASN A 138 -9.97 -1.20 -4.01
CA ASN A 138 -10.66 -0.86 -5.25
C ASN A 138 -9.94 -1.55 -6.42
N VAL A 139 -10.57 -1.53 -7.59
CA VAL A 139 -9.87 -1.68 -8.88
C VAL A 139 -9.20 -0.36 -9.23
N GLU A 140 -7.89 -0.26 -9.01
CA GLU A 140 -7.15 1.01 -9.11
C GLU A 140 -7.02 1.47 -10.57
N SER A 141 -6.94 0.54 -11.52
CA SER A 141 -6.98 0.88 -12.94
C SER A 141 -8.28 1.61 -13.31
N ASP A 142 -9.45 1.12 -12.88
CA ASP A 142 -10.74 1.76 -13.15
C ASP A 142 -10.88 3.13 -12.46
N MET A 143 -10.32 3.28 -11.26
CA MET A 143 -10.23 4.57 -10.58
C MET A 143 -9.45 5.60 -11.42
N ILE A 144 -8.28 5.23 -11.94
CA ILE A 144 -7.48 6.12 -12.80
C ILE A 144 -8.24 6.45 -14.09
N LYS A 145 -8.86 5.45 -14.73
CA LYS A 145 -9.61 5.68 -15.98
C LYS A 145 -10.71 6.71 -15.79
N ARG A 146 -11.55 6.52 -14.76
CA ARG A 146 -12.66 7.46 -14.44
C ARG A 146 -12.15 8.87 -14.15
N TYR A 147 -11.04 9.01 -13.43
CA TYR A 147 -10.46 10.31 -13.09
C TYR A 147 -10.01 11.09 -14.33
N PHE A 148 -9.43 10.43 -15.33
CA PHE A 148 -8.95 11.10 -16.54
C PHE A 148 -10.01 11.24 -17.63
N ASP A 149 -11.07 10.43 -17.61
CA ASP A 149 -12.18 10.52 -18.56
C ASP A 149 -12.97 11.83 -18.40
N SER A 150 -12.98 12.43 -17.21
CA SER A 150 -13.53 13.78 -16.97
C SER A 150 -12.59 14.93 -17.37
N GLY A 151 -11.40 14.64 -17.87
CA GLY A 151 -10.37 15.63 -18.22
C GLY A 151 -10.36 16.08 -19.69
N ASN A 152 -9.38 16.91 -20.04
CA ASN A 152 -9.12 17.32 -21.42
C ASN A 152 -8.50 16.18 -22.27
N PHE A 153 -8.37 16.38 -23.58
CA PHE A 153 -7.88 15.35 -24.51
C PHE A 153 -6.48 14.79 -24.14
N ALA A 154 -5.54 15.66 -23.75
CA ALA A 154 -4.22 15.24 -23.30
C ALA A 154 -4.28 14.41 -22.01
N GLY A 155 -5.14 14.82 -21.07
CA GLY A 155 -5.43 14.09 -19.84
C GLY A 155 -5.99 12.70 -20.12
N LYS A 156 -6.90 12.56 -21.08
CA LYS A 156 -7.46 11.27 -21.51
C LYS A 156 -6.40 10.34 -22.08
N ILE A 157 -5.51 10.84 -22.96
CA ILE A 157 -4.40 10.05 -23.52
C ILE A 157 -3.47 9.57 -22.41
N TYR A 158 -3.08 10.46 -21.49
CA TYR A 158 -2.23 10.11 -20.37
C TYR A 158 -2.92 9.09 -19.46
N GLY A 159 -4.19 9.31 -19.11
CA GLY A 159 -5.00 8.42 -18.30
C GLY A 159 -5.12 7.03 -18.90
N TRP A 160 -5.31 6.93 -20.22
CA TRP A 160 -5.35 5.65 -20.92
C TRP A 160 -4.01 4.91 -20.87
N SER A 161 -2.89 5.63 -21.00
CA SER A 161 -1.55 5.06 -20.82
C SER A 161 -1.37 4.52 -19.39
N GLN A 162 -1.76 5.30 -18.37
CA GLN A 162 -1.68 4.86 -16.98
C GLN A 162 -2.63 3.69 -16.66
N TYR A 163 -3.84 3.70 -17.20
CA TYR A 163 -4.81 2.60 -17.09
C TYR A 163 -4.21 1.28 -17.57
N LYS A 164 -3.65 1.25 -18.78
CA LYS A 164 -3.02 0.05 -19.35
C LYS A 164 -1.85 -0.44 -18.49
N LYS A 165 -0.97 0.46 -18.06
CA LYS A 165 0.18 0.11 -17.20
C LYS A 165 -0.29 -0.46 -15.86
N LEU A 166 -1.29 0.16 -15.25
CA LEU A 166 -1.78 -0.26 -13.95
C LEU A 166 -2.49 -1.60 -14.02
N LYS A 167 -3.30 -1.85 -15.06
CA LYS A 167 -3.94 -3.15 -15.29
C LYS A 167 -2.94 -4.30 -15.41
N VAL A 168 -1.83 -4.08 -16.12
CA VAL A 168 -0.72 -5.06 -16.21
C VAL A 168 -0.06 -5.26 -14.84
N TYR A 169 0.19 -4.17 -14.11
CA TYR A 169 0.80 -4.24 -12.79
C TYR A 169 -0.09 -4.93 -11.75
N GLU A 170 -1.39 -4.63 -11.72
CA GLU A 170 -2.39 -5.27 -10.85
C GLU A 170 -2.41 -6.78 -11.06
N LYS A 171 -2.51 -7.23 -12.32
CA LYS A 171 -2.45 -8.66 -12.66
C LYS A 171 -1.14 -9.30 -12.19
N TYR A 172 -0.02 -8.62 -12.37
CA TYR A 172 1.28 -9.10 -11.86
C TYR A 172 1.27 -9.23 -10.33
N VAL A 173 0.75 -8.25 -9.60
CA VAL A 173 0.65 -8.28 -8.13
C VAL A 173 -0.21 -9.44 -7.66
N PHE A 174 -1.40 -9.58 -8.22
CA PHE A 174 -2.39 -10.60 -7.83
C PHE A 174 -1.89 -12.02 -8.09
N ASN A 175 -1.13 -12.24 -9.15
CA ASN A 175 -0.49 -13.53 -9.41
C ASN A 175 0.71 -13.84 -8.50
N ALA A 176 1.27 -12.83 -7.83
CA ALA A 176 2.52 -12.94 -7.08
C ALA A 176 2.35 -12.87 -5.55
N VAL A 177 1.10 -12.77 -5.05
CA VAL A 177 0.73 -12.81 -3.63
C VAL A 177 0.16 -14.17 -3.24
N THR A 178 0.21 -14.51 -1.96
CA THR A 178 -0.33 -15.78 -1.44
C THR A 178 -1.86 -15.78 -1.40
N ARG A 179 -2.45 -14.63 -1.03
CA ARG A 179 -3.90 -14.41 -1.01
C ARG A 179 -4.23 -12.94 -1.31
N ILE A 180 -5.41 -12.74 -1.87
CA ILE A 180 -6.02 -11.44 -2.11
C ILE A 180 -7.27 -11.34 -1.24
N VAL A 181 -7.42 -10.23 -0.55
CA VAL A 181 -8.64 -9.88 0.20
C VAL A 181 -9.32 -8.75 -0.55
N SER A 182 -10.50 -9.02 -1.10
CA SER A 182 -11.38 -8.00 -1.66
C SER A 182 -12.26 -7.41 -0.55
N VAL A 183 -12.68 -6.15 -0.71
CA VAL A 183 -13.63 -5.48 0.20
C VAL A 183 -15.09 -5.67 -0.20
N SER A 184 -15.36 -6.11 -1.43
CA SER A 184 -16.69 -6.44 -1.95
C SER A 184 -16.67 -7.65 -2.88
N GLU A 185 -17.80 -8.32 -3.08
CA GLU A 185 -17.93 -9.39 -4.08
C GLU A 185 -17.88 -8.82 -5.50
N GLU A 186 -18.41 -7.61 -5.75
CA GLU A 186 -18.30 -6.97 -7.08
C GLU A 186 -16.84 -6.67 -7.47
N ASP A 187 -16.01 -6.24 -6.51
CA ASP A 187 -14.58 -6.01 -6.78
C ASP A 187 -13.84 -7.32 -7.03
N LYS A 188 -14.23 -8.41 -6.35
CA LYS A 188 -13.63 -9.73 -6.53
C LYS A 188 -13.82 -10.25 -7.95
N GLU A 189 -15.00 -10.06 -8.55
CA GLU A 189 -15.27 -10.43 -9.94
C GLU A 189 -14.41 -9.64 -10.94
N ARG A 190 -14.05 -8.40 -10.62
CA ARG A 190 -13.25 -7.52 -11.48
C ARG A 190 -11.74 -7.67 -11.29
N ILE A 191 -11.31 -8.29 -10.18
CA ILE A 191 -9.91 -8.53 -9.82
C ILE A 191 -9.34 -9.79 -10.50
N ILE A 192 -10.20 -10.68 -11.03
CA ILE A 192 -9.86 -11.97 -11.65
C ILE A 192 -9.64 -11.83 -13.18
#